data_AF-A0A4Y2FUK6-F1
#
_entry.id   AF-A0A4Y2FUK6-F1
#
_cell.length_a   1.000
_cell.length_b   1.000
_cell.length_c   1.000
_cell.angle_alpha   90.00
_cell.angle_beta   90.00
_cell.angle_gamma   90.00
#
_symmetry.space_group_name_H-M   'P 1'
#
loop_
_entity.id
_entity.type
_entity.pdbx_description
1 polymer ?
#
loop_
_entity_poly.entity_id
_entity_poly.type
_entity_poly.pdbx_seq_one_letter_code
_entity_poly.pdbx_strand_id
1 'polypeptide(L)'
;MRRQWHRCNKVGCDGTSVSTDFKGGIIRNMELILNRSLQWFVCQLHANELSLRHLFAHVDKTSTGPRSLTGEIRKSLAGCEKLSVVSSTPIENMLCEVTNKKDLSTDQLYLMEICEVINC
;
A
#
# COMPACT_ATOMS: atom_id res chain seq x y z
N MET A 1 -11.64 -25.96 -12.81
CA MET A 1 -11.95 -25.76 -11.38
C MET A 1 -11.86 -24.26 -11.07
N ARG A 2 -12.93 -23.47 -11.30
CA ARG A 2 -12.96 -22.02 -11.01
C ARG A 2 -13.35 -21.84 -9.54
N ARG A 3 -12.36 -21.62 -8.67
CA ARG A 3 -12.63 -21.22 -7.28
C ARG A 3 -13.05 -19.74 -7.29
N GLN A 4 -14.08 -19.41 -6.53
CA GLN A 4 -14.70 -18.09 -6.42
C GLN A 4 -13.69 -17.08 -5.83
N TRP A 5 -12.93 -16.37 -6.67
CA TRP A 5 -12.03 -15.30 -6.23
C TRP A 5 -12.69 -13.90 -6.18
N HIS A 6 -14.01 -13.82 -6.38
CA HIS A 6 -14.77 -12.56 -6.37
C HIS A 6 -14.81 -11.81 -5.01
N ARG A 7 -14.10 -12.28 -3.98
CA ARG A 7 -14.05 -11.67 -2.64
C ARG A 7 -12.66 -11.76 -2.01
N CYS A 8 -11.63 -11.27 -2.70
CA CYS A 8 -10.38 -10.97 -2.01
C CYS A 8 -10.55 -9.69 -1.19
N ASN A 9 -10.69 -9.83 0.13
CA ASN A 9 -10.94 -8.71 1.04
C ASN A 9 -9.66 -8.18 1.74
N LYS A 10 -8.56 -8.95 1.70
CA LYS A 10 -7.28 -8.60 2.31
C LYS A 10 -6.13 -9.08 1.44
N VAL A 11 -5.17 -8.22 1.17
CA VAL A 11 -3.88 -8.54 0.55
C VAL A 11 -2.78 -7.97 1.45
N GLY A 12 -1.79 -8.81 1.78
CA GLY A 12 -0.57 -8.39 2.46
C GLY A 12 0.62 -8.67 1.55
N CYS A 13 1.49 -7.69 1.38
CA CYS A 13 2.70 -7.81 0.56
C CYS A 13 3.92 -7.48 1.42
N ASP A 14 4.97 -8.30 1.31
CA ASP A 14 6.32 -7.91 1.71
C ASP A 14 7.16 -7.59 0.46
N GLY A 15 8.22 -6.80 0.63
CA GLY A 15 9.07 -6.33 -0.48
C GLY A 15 10.03 -7.38 -1.03
N THR A 16 9.67 -8.67 -1.02
CA THR A 16 10.52 -9.75 -1.53
C THR A 16 10.41 -9.88 -3.05
N SER A 17 11.49 -10.26 -3.73
CA SER A 17 11.47 -10.44 -5.21
C SER A 17 10.49 -11.51 -5.69
N VAL A 18 10.08 -12.42 -4.80
CA VAL A 18 9.06 -13.45 -5.04
C VAL A 18 7.66 -12.84 -5.20
N SER A 19 7.43 -11.64 -4.65
CA SER A 19 6.16 -10.93 -4.76
C SER A 19 6.08 -10.00 -5.98
N THR A 20 7.19 -9.47 -6.49
CA THR A 20 7.23 -8.37 -7.47
C THR A 20 7.60 -8.73 -8.91
N ASP A 21 7.98 -9.99 -9.21
CA ASP A 21 8.40 -10.36 -10.57
C ASP A 21 7.26 -10.18 -11.60
N PHE A 22 7.57 -9.58 -12.75
CA PHE A 22 6.61 -9.40 -13.84
C PHE A 22 6.24 -10.72 -14.52
N LYS A 23 7.12 -11.74 -14.44
CA LYS A 23 6.86 -13.10 -14.93
C LYS A 23 6.47 -14.03 -13.79
N GLY A 24 5.20 -13.93 -13.38
CA GLY A 24 4.62 -14.88 -12.43
C GLY A 24 4.90 -14.56 -10.97
N GLY A 25 5.34 -13.33 -10.66
CA GLY A 25 5.31 -12.81 -9.30
C GLY A 25 3.89 -12.84 -8.74
N ILE A 26 3.79 -13.03 -7.43
CA ILE A 26 2.51 -13.24 -6.75
C ILE A 26 1.56 -12.05 -6.98
N ILE A 27 2.09 -10.82 -6.96
CA ILE A 27 1.29 -9.61 -7.22
C ILE A 27 0.71 -9.67 -8.63
N ARG A 28 1.53 -9.93 -9.67
CA ARG A 28 1.08 -10.01 -11.06
C ARG A 28 0.01 -11.08 -11.27
N ASN A 29 0.16 -12.25 -10.65
CA ASN A 29 -0.84 -13.30 -10.74
C ASN A 29 -2.17 -12.90 -10.06
N MET A 30 -2.09 -12.21 -8.92
CA MET A 30 -3.28 -11.68 -8.25
C MET A 30 -3.95 -10.56 -9.05
N GLU A 31 -3.18 -9.68 -9.70
CA GLU A 31 -3.72 -8.64 -10.59
C GLU A 31 -4.56 -9.25 -11.72
N LEU A 32 -4.06 -10.32 -12.34
CA LEU A 32 -4.77 -11.02 -13.42
C LEU A 32 -6.07 -11.69 -12.93
N ILE A 33 -6.08 -12.21 -11.70
CA ILE A 33 -7.26 -12.86 -11.11
C ILE A 33 -8.31 -11.83 -10.69
N LEU A 34 -7.88 -10.70 -10.13
CA LEU A 34 -8.76 -9.64 -9.59
C LEU A 34 -9.12 -8.59 -10.63
N ASN A 35 -8.45 -8.57 -11.77
CA ASN A 35 -8.55 -7.55 -12.81
C ASN A 35 -8.39 -6.12 -12.24
N ARG A 36 -7.44 -5.95 -11.30
CA ARG A 36 -7.13 -4.68 -10.62
C ARG A 36 -5.63 -4.55 -10.46
N SER A 37 -5.06 -3.35 -10.64
CA SER A 37 -3.63 -3.17 -10.40
C SER A 37 -3.30 -3.04 -8.92
N LEU A 38 -2.81 -4.13 -8.36
CA LEU A 38 -2.33 -4.23 -6.99
C LEU A 38 -0.93 -3.65 -6.84
N GLN A 39 -0.09 -3.74 -7.88
CA GLN A 39 1.27 -3.21 -7.83
C GLN A 39 1.24 -1.69 -7.57
N TRP A 40 0.39 -0.97 -8.27
CA TRP A 40 0.23 0.47 -8.05
C TRP A 40 -0.27 0.80 -6.64
N PHE A 41 -1.22 0.01 -6.11
CA PHE A 41 -1.70 0.18 -4.74
C PHE A 41 -0.60 -0.03 -3.70
N VAL A 42 0.25 -1.04 -3.88
CA VAL A 42 1.42 -1.29 -3.02
C VAL A 42 2.43 -0.13 -3.13
N CYS A 43 2.71 0.35 -4.34
CA CYS A 43 3.57 1.52 -4.55
C CYS A 43 3.03 2.77 -3.84
N GLN A 44 1.72 3.01 -3.89
CA GLN A 44 1.09 4.14 -3.20
C GLN A 44 1.25 4.05 -1.68
N LEU A 45 0.99 2.87 -1.11
CA LEU A 45 1.17 2.62 0.32
C LEU A 45 2.63 2.83 0.73
N HIS A 46 3.58 2.41 -0.09
CA HIS A 46 4.99 2.59 0.19
C HIS A 46 5.42 4.07 0.14
N ALA A 47 4.90 4.84 -0.82
CA ALA A 47 5.12 6.29 -0.88
C ALA A 47 4.57 7.01 0.37
N ASN A 48 3.38 6.62 0.84
CA ASN A 48 2.80 7.12 2.09
C ASN A 48 3.61 6.72 3.32
N GLU A 49 4.12 5.49 3.37
CA GLU A 49 5.00 5.03 4.44
C GLU A 49 6.30 5.85 4.50
N LEU A 50 6.92 6.12 3.35
CA LEU A 50 8.14 6.91 3.23
C LEU A 50 7.95 8.34 3.73
N SER A 51 6.88 9.02 3.33
CA SER A 51 6.59 10.38 3.76
C SER A 51 6.26 10.47 5.25
N LEU A 52 5.59 9.46 5.80
CA LEU A 52 5.24 9.39 7.22
C LEU A 52 6.35 8.81 8.10
N ARG A 53 7.46 8.33 7.54
CA ARG A 53 8.53 7.65 8.27
C ARG A 53 9.10 8.49 9.40
N HIS A 54 9.29 9.80 9.18
CA HIS A 54 9.76 10.72 10.21
C HIS A 54 8.74 10.93 11.33
N LEU A 55 7.45 11.01 10.98
CA LEU A 55 6.37 11.09 11.96
C LEU A 55 6.31 9.83 12.81
N PHE A 56 6.39 8.65 12.19
CA PHE A 56 6.42 7.39 12.92
C PHE A 56 7.66 7.25 13.81
N ALA A 57 8.83 7.71 13.35
CA ALA A 57 10.04 7.74 14.18
C ALA A 57 9.87 8.65 15.41
N HIS A 58 9.12 9.74 15.28
CA HIS A 58 8.82 10.64 16.40
C HIS A 58 7.78 10.06 17.37
N VAL A 59 6.64 9.58 16.85
CA VAL A 59 5.50 9.14 17.66
C VAL A 59 5.70 7.73 18.24
N ASP A 60 6.35 6.84 17.49
CA ASP A 60 6.46 5.42 17.82
C ASP A 60 7.92 4.95 18.06
N LYS A 61 8.86 5.90 18.07
CA LYS A 61 10.32 5.68 18.13
C LYS A 61 10.88 4.98 16.89
N THR A 62 12.16 5.20 16.63
CA THR A 62 12.87 4.55 15.52
C THR A 62 12.91 3.03 15.74
N SER A 63 12.43 2.25 14.78
CA SER A 63 12.58 0.80 14.78
C SER A 63 13.95 0.40 14.21
N THR A 64 14.67 -0.49 14.87
CA THR A 64 15.93 -1.08 14.36
C THR A 64 15.71 -2.25 13.41
N GLY A 65 14.47 -2.69 13.19
CA GLY A 65 14.13 -3.69 12.18
C GLY A 65 12.65 -4.10 12.16
N PRO A 66 12.25 -4.95 11.20
CA PRO A 66 10.86 -5.39 11.00
C PRO A 66 10.29 -6.19 12.18
N ARG A 67 11.14 -6.75 13.06
CA ARG A 67 10.72 -7.50 14.25
C ARG A 67 10.82 -6.72 15.57
N SER A 68 11.43 -5.54 15.58
CA SER A 68 11.53 -4.72 16.80
C SER A 68 10.28 -3.85 16.92
N LEU A 69 9.19 -4.43 17.44
CA LEU A 69 7.95 -3.70 17.78
C LEU A 69 8.16 -2.98 19.12
N THR A 70 8.98 -1.92 19.13
CA THR A 70 9.35 -1.24 20.37
C THR A 70 8.39 -0.11 20.76
N GLY A 71 7.75 0.49 19.77
CA GLY A 71 6.78 1.56 19.94
C GLY A 71 5.39 1.08 20.35
N GLU A 72 4.64 1.90 21.09
CA GLU A 72 3.31 1.55 21.60
C GLU A 72 2.28 1.34 20.48
N ILE A 73 2.38 2.10 19.37
CA ILE A 73 1.52 1.90 18.19
C ILE A 73 1.84 0.53 17.60
N ARG A 74 3.11 0.22 17.36
CA ARG A 74 3.56 -1.09 16.87
C ARG A 74 3.18 -2.25 17.80
N LYS A 75 3.26 -2.07 19.13
CA LYS A 75 2.80 -3.08 20.09
C LYS A 75 1.30 -3.34 19.99
N SER A 76 0.49 -2.30 19.82
CA SER A 76 -0.96 -2.47 19.64
C SER A 76 -1.34 -3.20 18.34
N LEU A 77 -0.45 -3.19 17.34
CA LEU A 77 -0.59 -3.97 16.12
C LEU A 77 -0.23 -5.46 16.29
N ALA A 78 0.29 -5.89 17.44
CA ALA A 78 0.59 -7.30 17.68
C ALA A 78 -0.71 -8.13 17.65
N GLY A 79 -0.78 -9.11 16.75
CA GLY A 79 -1.98 -9.96 16.60
C GLY A 79 -3.07 -9.35 15.72
N CYS A 80 -2.79 -8.26 14.97
CA CYS A 80 -3.77 -7.61 14.11
C CYS A 80 -4.33 -8.55 13.02
N GLU A 81 -3.59 -9.59 12.64
CA GLU A 81 -4.04 -10.61 11.71
C GLU A 81 -5.28 -11.39 12.20
N LYS A 82 -5.48 -11.45 13.52
CA LYS A 82 -6.63 -12.11 14.16
C LYS A 82 -7.85 -11.19 14.29
N LEU A 83 -7.67 -9.88 14.08
CA LEU A 83 -8.76 -8.92 14.20
C LEU A 83 -9.71 -9.03 13.00
N SER A 84 -11.01 -8.96 13.30
CA SER A 84 -12.05 -8.89 12.29
C SER A 84 -11.89 -7.63 11.45
N VAL A 85 -12.22 -7.71 10.15
CA VAL A 85 -12.34 -6.51 9.31
C VAL A 85 -13.48 -5.68 9.84
N VAL A 86 -13.18 -4.44 10.22
CA VAL A 86 -14.20 -3.44 10.52
C VAL A 86 -14.48 -2.66 9.23
N SER A 87 -15.74 -2.38 8.95
CA SER A 87 -16.11 -1.48 7.85
C SER A 87 -15.63 -0.06 8.19
N SER A 88 -14.78 0.51 7.36
CA SER A 88 -14.40 1.92 7.41
C SER A 88 -15.17 2.71 6.36
N THR A 89 -15.49 3.97 6.67
CA THR A 89 -15.95 4.92 5.66
C THR A 89 -14.76 5.35 4.81
N PRO A 90 -14.85 5.29 3.47
CA PRO A 90 -13.84 5.89 2.61
C PRO A 90 -13.66 7.36 2.97
N ILE A 91 -12.41 7.81 3.07
CA ILE A 91 -12.13 9.23 3.16
C ILE A 91 -12.12 9.74 1.72
N GLU A 92 -13.04 10.65 1.39
CA GLU A 92 -13.05 11.30 0.09
C GLU A 92 -11.74 12.07 -0.08
N ASN A 93 -10.94 11.64 -1.05
CA ASN A 93 -9.71 12.33 -1.42
C ASN A 93 -9.97 13.06 -2.74
N MET A 94 -10.08 14.38 -2.67
CA MET A 94 -10.09 15.22 -3.85
C MET A 94 -8.63 15.42 -4.29
N LEU A 95 -8.24 14.71 -5.35
CA LEU A 95 -6.95 14.92 -5.98
C LEU A 95 -6.97 16.34 -6.56
N CYS A 96 -6.12 17.21 -6.03
CA CYS A 96 -6.05 18.59 -6.49
C CYS A 96 -5.64 18.60 -7.97
N GLU A 97 -6.36 19.32 -8.83
CA GLU A 97 -6.00 19.43 -10.25
C GLU A 97 -4.62 20.08 -10.37
N VAL A 98 -3.62 19.27 -10.72
CA VAL A 98 -2.29 19.79 -11.05
C VAL A 98 -2.32 20.29 -12.49
N THR A 99 -2.47 21.61 -12.66
CA THR A 99 -2.55 22.27 -13.97
C THR A 99 -1.24 22.22 -14.76
N ASN A 100 -0.10 22.08 -14.08
CA ASN A 100 1.21 21.99 -14.74
C ASN A 100 2.05 20.84 -14.17
N LYS A 101 1.99 19.68 -14.83
CA LYS A 101 2.78 18.49 -14.45
C LYS A 101 4.30 18.73 -14.49
N LYS A 102 4.78 19.80 -15.14
CA LYS A 102 6.20 20.15 -15.25
C LYS A 102 6.78 20.75 -13.97
N ASP A 103 5.92 21.24 -13.08
CA ASP A 103 6.35 21.84 -11.81
C ASP A 103 6.49 20.78 -10.70
N LEU A 104 6.14 19.53 -10.99
CA LEU A 104 6.27 18.41 -10.07
C LEU A 104 7.67 17.82 -10.09
N SER A 105 8.17 17.42 -8.92
CA SER A 105 9.32 16.53 -8.84
C SER A 105 8.98 15.17 -9.45
N THR A 106 10.00 14.38 -9.80
CA THR A 106 9.82 13.01 -10.31
C THR A 106 8.96 12.15 -9.38
N ASP A 107 9.17 12.26 -8.06
CA ASP A 107 8.42 11.48 -7.08
C ASP A 107 6.96 11.92 -6.98
N GLN A 108 6.70 13.23 -7.10
CA GLN A 108 5.34 13.77 -7.11
C GLN A 108 4.58 13.41 -8.39
N LEU A 109 5.26 13.45 -9.53
CA LEU A 109 4.71 13.01 -10.82
C LEU A 109 4.35 11.52 -10.77
N TYR A 110 5.24 10.69 -10.24
CA TYR A 110 5.02 9.26 -10.10
C TYR A 110 3.84 8.95 -9.15
N LEU A 111 3.74 9.66 -8.02
CA LEU A 111 2.61 9.52 -7.11
C LEU A 111 1.28 9.93 -7.76
N MET A 112 1.28 10.97 -8.58
CA MET A 112 0.08 11.40 -9.31
C MET A 112 -0.36 10.36 -10.34
N GLU A 113 0.56 9.79 -11.12
CA GLU A 113 0.27 8.70 -12.06
C GLU A 113 -0.33 7.48 -11.35
N ILE A 114 0.23 7.12 -10.18
CA ILE A 114 -0.31 6.05 -9.32
C ILE A 114 -1.76 6.34 -8.93
N CYS A 115 -2.05 7.56 -8.48
CA CYS A 115 -3.39 7.96 -8.06
C CYS A 115 -4.39 7.97 -9.23
N GLU A 116 -3.98 8.42 -10.42
CA GLU A 116 -4.80 8.39 -11.63
C GLU A 116 -5.21 6.94 -11.98
N VAL A 117 -4.28 5.99 -11.89
CA VAL A 117 -4.55 4.57 -12.23
C VAL A 117 -5.41 3.85 -11.17
N ILE A 118 -5.27 4.19 -9.89
CA ILE A 118 -6.02 3.55 -8.79
C ILE A 118 -7.47 4.04 -8.70
N ASN A 119 -7.74 5.28 -9.14
CA ASN A 119 -9.07 5.89 -9.12
C ASN A 119 -9.98 5.46 -10.28
N CYS A 120 -9.47 4.68 -11.25
CA CYS A 120 -10.25 4.01 -12.30
C CYS A 120 -10.81 2.66 -11.84
#